data_AF-A0A3P6V0G0-F1
#
_entry.id   AF-A0A3P6V0G0-F1
#
_cell.length_a   1.000
_cell.length_b   1.000
_cell.length_c   1.000
_cell.angle_alpha   90.00
_cell.angle_beta   90.00
_cell.angle_gamma   90.00
#
_symmetry.space_group_name_H-M   'P 1'
#
loop_
_entity.id
_entity.type
_entity.pdbx_description
1 polymer ?
#
loop_
_entity_poly.entity_id
_entity_poly.type
_entity_poly.pdbx_seq_one_letter_code
_entity_poly.pdbx_strand_id
1 'polypeptide(L)'
;QSRANSFNGTVSGPRVMLLSLTAGGVGLNLVGGNHLFLVDLHWNPALEQQASDRIYRIGQTKNVFIHKLVCLETIEERVLALQRAKQTLAKDVLEGVVSKKLSKLTVADLKYLFDLGRPLKDLANLASTVCPP
;
A
#
# COMPACT_ATOMS: atom_id res chain seq x y z
N GLN A 1 12.82 -19.21 -6.06
CA GLN A 1 13.47 -18.20 -6.94
C GLN A 1 13.45 -18.57 -8.42
N SER A 2 13.38 -19.84 -8.82
CA SER A 2 13.31 -20.25 -10.24
C SER A 2 12.23 -19.52 -11.06
N ARG A 3 11.02 -19.34 -10.51
CA ARG A 3 9.93 -18.59 -11.15
C ARG A 3 10.24 -17.10 -11.35
N ALA A 4 10.90 -16.46 -10.39
CA ALA A 4 11.31 -15.06 -10.50
C ALA A 4 12.40 -14.88 -11.57
N ASN A 5 13.33 -15.82 -11.67
CA ASN A 5 14.35 -15.81 -12.72
C ASN A 5 13.73 -16.00 -14.11
N SER A 6 12.75 -16.91 -14.24
CA SER A 6 12.00 -17.12 -15.48
C SER A 6 11.18 -15.88 -15.88
N PHE A 7 10.58 -15.18 -14.90
CA PHE A 7 9.88 -13.91 -15.12
C PHE A 7 10.81 -12.79 -15.59
N ASN A 8 12.06 -12.76 -15.10
CA ASN A 8 13.05 -11.78 -15.53
C ASN A 8 13.61 -12.03 -16.95
N GLY A 9 13.38 -13.22 -17.52
CA GLY A 9 13.87 -13.59 -18.84
C GLY A 9 13.01 -13.03 -19.98
N THR A 10 13.64 -12.67 -21.09
CA THR A 10 13.01 -11.92 -22.20
C THR A 10 12.32 -12.78 -23.27
N VAL A 11 12.61 -14.08 -23.35
CA VAL A 11 12.35 -14.87 -24.58
C VAL A 11 11.17 -15.86 -24.45
N SER A 12 10.88 -16.38 -23.26
CA SER A 12 9.82 -17.40 -23.05
C SER A 12 9.22 -17.39 -21.64
N GLY A 13 9.39 -16.30 -20.90
CA GLY A 13 8.95 -16.17 -19.51
C GLY A 13 7.46 -15.84 -19.37
N PRO A 14 6.87 -16.05 -18.18
CA PRO A 14 5.52 -15.60 -17.88
C PRO A 14 5.44 -14.06 -17.94
N ARG A 15 4.38 -13.52 -18.56
CA ARG A 15 4.18 -12.06 -18.67
C ARG A 15 3.60 -11.42 -17.41
N VAL A 16 2.94 -12.22 -16.57
CA VAL A 16 2.28 -11.78 -15.34
C VAL A 16 2.74 -12.66 -14.20
N MET A 17 3.03 -12.05 -13.06
CA MET A 17 3.39 -12.74 -11.83
C MET A 17 2.50 -12.23 -10.69
N LEU A 18 1.74 -13.13 -10.08
CA LEU A 18 0.92 -12.82 -8.91
C LEU A 18 1.72 -13.10 -7.65
N LEU A 19 1.71 -12.14 -6.74
CA LEU A 19 2.45 -12.17 -5.48
C LEU A 19 1.56 -11.58 -4.39
N SER A 20 1.56 -12.17 -3.21
CA SER A 20 1.01 -11.49 -2.03
C SER A 20 1.96 -10.37 -1.60
N LEU A 21 1.40 -9.32 -1.00
CA LEU A 21 2.20 -8.18 -0.51
C LEU A 21 3.27 -8.61 0.51
N THR A 22 2.94 -9.60 1.35
CA THR A 22 3.87 -10.18 2.33
C THR A 22 5.00 -10.97 1.70
N ALA A 23 4.78 -11.62 0.55
CA ALA A 23 5.84 -12.29 -0.20
C ALA A 23 6.82 -11.28 -0.84
N GLY A 24 6.47 -10.00 -0.96
CA GLY A 24 7.38 -8.92 -1.36
C GLY A 24 8.53 -8.67 -0.38
N GLY A 25 8.41 -9.13 0.87
CA GLY A 25 9.41 -8.94 1.92
C GLY A 25 10.65 -9.82 1.81
N VAL A 26 10.64 -10.86 0.97
CA VAL A 26 11.67 -11.94 0.99
C VAL A 26 12.88 -11.70 0.08
N GLY A 27 13.11 -10.48 -0.40
CA GLY A 27 14.34 -10.15 -1.14
C GLY A 27 14.34 -10.48 -2.64
N LEU A 28 13.17 -10.66 -3.27
CA LEU A 28 13.08 -11.00 -4.69
C LEU A 28 13.61 -9.86 -5.60
N ASN A 29 14.05 -10.23 -6.81
CA ASN A 29 14.40 -9.28 -7.87
C ASN A 29 13.44 -9.49 -9.03
N LEU A 30 12.65 -8.47 -9.38
CA LEU A 30 11.56 -8.55 -10.37
C LEU A 30 11.74 -7.53 -11.50
N VAL A 31 13.00 -7.19 -11.81
CA VAL A 31 13.39 -6.21 -12.85
C VAL A 31 12.92 -6.55 -14.26
N GLY A 32 12.44 -7.77 -14.54
CA GLY A 32 11.82 -8.08 -15.85
C GLY A 32 10.48 -7.40 -16.08
N GLY A 33 9.74 -7.14 -15.00
CA GLY A 33 8.46 -6.46 -15.02
C GLY A 33 8.64 -4.94 -14.96
N ASN A 34 7.68 -4.21 -15.52
CA ASN A 34 7.69 -2.75 -15.52
C ASN A 34 6.33 -2.13 -15.14
N HIS A 35 5.31 -2.95 -14.89
CA HIS A 35 4.03 -2.52 -14.32
C HIS A 35 3.78 -3.30 -13.02
N LEU A 36 3.57 -2.58 -11.93
CA LEU A 36 3.13 -3.12 -10.64
C LEU A 36 1.69 -2.69 -10.40
N PHE A 37 0.80 -3.65 -10.14
CA PHE A 37 -0.57 -3.38 -9.72
C PHE A 37 -0.73 -3.76 -8.24
N LEU A 38 -0.88 -2.76 -7.38
CA LEU A 38 -1.28 -2.93 -5.99
C LEU A 38 -2.80 -2.97 -5.97
N VAL A 39 -3.35 -4.18 -5.90
CA VAL A 39 -4.79 -4.44 -5.91
C VAL A 39 -5.41 -4.20 -4.54
N ASP A 40 -4.68 -4.54 -3.47
CA ASP A 40 -5.11 -4.36 -2.09
C ASP A 40 -4.26 -3.30 -1.38
N LEU A 41 -4.89 -2.49 -0.54
CA LEU A 41 -4.24 -1.53 0.34
C LEU A 41 -3.88 -2.16 1.69
N HIS A 42 -2.66 -1.91 2.16
CA HIS A 42 -2.21 -2.37 3.47
C HIS A 42 -1.99 -1.21 4.44
N TRP A 43 -2.46 -1.30 5.69
CA TRP A 43 -2.34 -0.21 6.69
C TRP A 43 -0.91 0.23 7.03
N ASN A 44 0.09 -0.57 6.63
CA ASN A 44 1.50 -0.24 6.76
C ASN A 44 2.08 0.10 5.37
N PRO A 45 2.33 1.39 5.08
CA PRO A 45 2.82 1.82 3.77
C PRO A 45 4.23 1.30 3.45
N ALA A 46 5.03 0.94 4.46
CA ALA A 46 6.39 0.44 4.25
C ALA A 46 6.43 -0.90 3.50
N LEU A 47 5.39 -1.73 3.65
CA LEU A 47 5.31 -3.01 2.92
C LEU A 47 5.06 -2.81 1.44
N GLU A 48 4.22 -1.83 1.07
CA GLU A 48 3.96 -1.47 -0.33
C GLU A 48 5.18 -0.83 -0.98
N GLN A 49 5.89 0.02 -0.25
CA GLN A 49 7.16 0.58 -0.71
C GLN A 49 8.18 -0.53 -0.96
N GLN A 50 8.33 -1.46 0.00
CA GLN A 50 9.25 -2.58 -0.13
C GLN A 50 8.91 -3.49 -1.32
N ALA A 51 7.62 -3.69 -1.61
CA ALA A 51 7.18 -4.43 -2.79
C ALA A 51 7.53 -3.69 -4.09
N SER A 52 7.36 -2.37 -4.11
CA SER A 52 7.72 -1.49 -5.24
C SER A 52 9.22 -1.52 -5.54
N ASP A 53 10.06 -1.53 -4.50
CA ASP A 53 11.53 -1.61 -4.59
C ASP A 53 12.03 -2.94 -5.20
N ARG A 54 11.16 -3.94 -5.38
CA ARG A 54 11.51 -5.21 -6.07
C ARG A 54 11.53 -5.05 -7.58
N ILE A 55 10.77 -4.10 -8.12
CA ILE A 55 10.62 -3.83 -9.55
C ILE A 55 11.42 -2.57 -9.92
N TYR A 56 11.26 -1.51 -9.13
CA TYR A 56 12.09 -0.32 -9.20
C TYR A 56 13.40 -0.58 -8.45
N ARG A 57 14.34 -1.24 -9.14
CA ARG A 57 15.61 -1.66 -8.57
C ARG A 57 16.75 -1.48 -9.56
N ILE A 58 17.97 -1.37 -9.04
CA ILE A 58 19.20 -1.38 -9.85
C ILE A 58 19.19 -2.61 -10.76
N GLY A 59 19.33 -2.40 -12.06
CA GLY A 59 19.23 -3.43 -13.10
C GLY A 59 17.94 -3.37 -13.94
N GLN A 60 16.98 -2.54 -13.56
CA GLN A 60 15.82 -2.21 -14.38
C GLN A 60 16.22 -1.29 -15.54
N THR A 61 15.79 -1.62 -16.76
CA THR A 61 16.07 -0.83 -17.98
C THR A 61 14.82 -0.18 -18.57
N LYS A 62 13.63 -0.58 -18.12
CA LYS A 62 12.34 -0.06 -18.60
C LYS A 62 11.75 0.94 -17.61
N ASN A 63 10.92 1.85 -18.11
CA ASN A 63 10.13 2.74 -17.26
C ASN A 63 9.16 1.92 -16.40
N VAL A 64 9.24 2.10 -15.08
CA VAL A 64 8.40 1.39 -14.10
C VAL A 64 7.17 2.24 -13.77
N PHE A 65 6.00 1.62 -13.85
CA PHE A 65 4.72 2.20 -13.46
C PHE A 65 4.15 1.44 -12.27
N ILE A 66 3.85 2.16 -11.20
CA ILE A 66 3.20 1.61 -10.00
C ILE A 66 1.77 2.12 -9.97
N HIS A 67 0.83 1.20 -10.12
CA HIS A 67 -0.61 1.43 -10.12
C HIS A 67 -1.14 1.00 -8.77
N LYS A 68 -1.71 1.95 -8.02
CA LYS A 68 -2.40 1.66 -6.75
C LYS A 68 -3.90 1.81 -6.98
N LEU A 69 -4.62 0.70 -6.89
CA LEU A 69 -6.06 0.67 -7.01
C LEU A 69 -6.68 1.00 -5.66
N VAL A 70 -7.68 1.88 -5.67
CA VAL A 70 -8.40 2.32 -4.46
C VAL A 70 -9.88 2.39 -4.80
N CYS A 71 -10.70 1.70 -4.01
CA CYS A 71 -12.15 1.74 -4.09
C CYS A 71 -12.68 2.97 -3.34
N LEU A 72 -13.32 3.87 -4.08
CA LEU A 72 -13.99 5.06 -3.52
C LEU A 72 -15.19 4.65 -2.66
N GLU A 73 -15.54 5.49 -1.69
CA GLU A 73 -16.67 5.27 -0.77
C GLU A 73 -16.56 3.99 0.07
N THR A 74 -15.33 3.47 0.24
CA THR A 74 -15.07 2.29 1.07
C THR A 74 -14.10 2.58 2.21
N ILE A 75 -13.84 1.56 3.04
CA ILE A 75 -12.83 1.62 4.10
C ILE A 75 -11.42 1.94 3.56
N GLU A 76 -11.16 1.69 2.28
CA GLU A 76 -9.87 1.94 1.64
C GLU A 76 -9.46 3.41 1.67
N GLU A 77 -10.41 4.34 1.63
CA GLU A 77 -10.12 5.78 1.77
C GLU A 77 -9.56 6.11 3.16
N ARG A 78 -10.11 5.46 4.20
CA ARG A 78 -9.62 5.60 5.59
C ARG A 78 -8.25 4.94 5.76
N VAL A 79 -8.03 3.79 5.11
CA VAL A 79 -6.70 3.14 5.07
C VAL A 79 -5.68 4.07 4.41
N LEU A 80 -6.04 4.73 3.31
CA LEU A 80 -5.17 5.67 2.61
C LEU A 80 -4.84 6.90 3.48
N ALA A 81 -5.83 7.45 4.19
CA ALA A 81 -5.60 8.52 5.16
C ALA A 81 -4.65 8.08 6.29
N LEU A 82 -4.83 6.85 6.80
CA LEU A 82 -3.96 6.28 7.82
C LEU A 82 -2.52 6.07 7.30
N GLN A 83 -2.35 5.61 6.06
CA GLN A 83 -1.03 5.49 5.43
C GLN A 83 -0.32 6.84 5.38
N ARG A 84 -1.01 7.91 4.95
CA ARG A 84 -0.45 9.27 4.89
C ARG A 84 -0.01 9.75 6.28
N ALA A 85 -0.87 9.60 7.29
CA ALA A 85 -0.53 9.97 8.66
C ALA A 85 0.72 9.23 9.16
N LYS A 86 0.83 7.92 8.88
CA LYS A 86 2.02 7.13 9.23
C LYS A 86 3.27 7.57 8.46
N GLN A 87 3.15 7.92 7.18
CA GLN A 87 4.29 8.41 6.40
C GLN A 87 4.80 9.76 6.90
N THR A 88 3.91 10.70 7.21
CA THR A 88 4.27 12.00 7.81
C THR A 88 5.00 11.79 9.13
N LEU A 89 4.43 10.98 10.03
CA LEU A 89 5.09 10.66 11.29
C LEU A 89 6.46 9.99 11.09
N ALA A 90 6.60 9.09 10.12
CA ALA A 90 7.88 8.44 9.81
C ALA A 90 8.94 9.46 9.40
N LYS A 91 8.53 10.43 8.59
CA LYS A 91 9.39 11.51 8.12
C LYS A 91 9.82 12.41 9.28
N ASP A 92 8.89 12.83 10.13
CA ASP A 92 9.16 13.67 11.30
C ASP A 92 10.09 12.98 12.31
N VAL A 93 9.96 11.65 12.48
CA VAL A 93 10.87 10.84 13.30
C VAL A 93 12.29 10.86 12.73
N LEU A 94 12.43 10.70 11.42
CA LEU A 94 13.73 10.70 10.74
C LEU A 94 14.41 12.07 10.79
N GLU A 95 13.62 13.14 10.83
CA GLU A 95 14.07 14.53 11.03
C GLU A 95 14.40 14.84 12.51
N GLY A 96 14.31 13.84 13.40
CA GLY A 96 14.83 13.91 14.78
C GLY A 96 13.81 14.34 15.83
N VAL A 97 12.51 14.42 15.50
CA VAL A 97 11.52 15.04 16.38
C VAL A 97 10.92 14.06 17.41
N VAL A 98 10.80 12.75 17.14
CA VAL A 98 10.27 11.76 18.11
C VAL A 98 10.74 10.33 17.83
N SER A 99 11.24 9.59 18.84
CA SER A 99 11.44 8.13 18.77
C SER A 99 10.16 7.35 19.12
N LYS A 100 9.31 6.99 18.15
CA LYS A 100 8.18 6.06 18.35
C LYS A 100 8.21 4.89 17.36
N LYS A 101 7.99 3.67 17.84
CA LYS A 101 7.90 2.44 17.01
C LYS A 101 6.69 2.51 16.08
N LEU A 102 6.93 2.65 14.78
CA LEU A 102 5.93 2.97 13.76
C LEU A 102 5.17 1.78 13.14
N SER A 103 5.50 0.54 13.52
CA SER A 103 5.09 -0.65 12.75
C SER A 103 3.81 -1.34 13.23
N LYS A 104 3.21 -0.94 14.36
CA LYS A 104 2.01 -1.59 14.90
C LYS A 104 0.78 -0.69 14.77
N LEU A 105 -0.33 -1.28 14.36
CA LEU A 105 -1.65 -0.65 14.38
C LEU A 105 -2.05 -0.38 15.83
N THR A 106 -2.47 0.84 16.16
CA THR A 106 -2.91 1.19 17.51
C THR A 106 -4.42 0.96 17.66
N VAL A 107 -4.90 0.88 18.91
CA VAL A 107 -6.34 0.78 19.19
C VAL A 107 -7.11 2.01 18.68
N ALA A 108 -6.47 3.19 18.69
CA ALA A 108 -7.05 4.40 18.11
C ALA A 108 -7.22 4.27 16.59
N ASP A 109 -6.23 3.72 15.88
CA ASP A 109 -6.32 3.47 14.44
C ASP A 109 -7.45 2.49 14.11
N LEU A 110 -7.64 1.45 14.92
CA LEU A 110 -8.76 0.51 14.77
C LEU A 110 -10.12 1.19 14.92
N LYS A 111 -10.26 2.06 15.92
CA LYS A 111 -11.48 2.84 16.12
C LYS A 111 -11.77 3.76 14.94
N TYR A 112 -10.73 4.40 14.39
CA TYR A 112 -10.86 5.25 13.22
C TYR A 112 -11.22 4.46 11.95
N LEU A 113 -10.59 3.30 11.75
CA LEU A 113 -10.78 2.48 10.55
C LEU A 113 -12.20 1.88 10.47
N PHE A 114 -12.74 1.45 11.61
CA PHE A 114 -14.05 0.79 11.73
C PHE A 114 -15.14 1.68 12.32
N ASP A 115 -14.86 2.97 12.55
CA ASP A 115 -15.78 3.94 13.15
C ASP A 115 -16.36 3.50 14.51
N LEU A 116 -15.57 2.72 15.27
CA LEU A 116 -15.97 2.14 16.56
C LEU A 116 -15.94 3.23 17.64
N GLY A 117 -17.09 3.81 17.93
CA GLY A 117 -17.27 4.77 19.03
C GLY A 117 -18.02 6.05 18.68
N ARG A 118 -18.49 6.22 17.43
CA ARG A 118 -19.46 7.29 17.15
C ARG A 118 -20.81 6.91 17.77
N PRO A 119 -21.42 7.76 18.61
CA PRO A 119 -22.81 7.56 18.98
C PRO A 119 -23.66 7.61 17.70
N LEU A 120 -24.64 6.72 17.57
CA LEU A 120 -25.48 6.49 16.37
C LEU A 120 -26.22 7.73 15.82
N LYS A 121 -26.08 8.88 16.49
CA LYS A 121 -26.72 10.17 16.22
C LYS A 121 -26.10 10.88 15.01
N ASP A 122 -24.82 10.62 14.73
CA ASP A 122 -24.06 11.33 13.70
C ASP A 122 -24.13 10.68 12.31
N LEU A 123 -24.72 9.48 12.20
CA LEU A 123 -24.94 8.80 10.91
C LEU A 123 -26.05 9.47 10.08
N ALA A 124 -26.91 10.28 10.70
CA ALA A 124 -27.93 11.05 9.99
C ALA A 124 -27.35 12.16 9.10
N ASN A 125 -26.14 12.64 9.38
CA ASN A 125 -25.49 13.71 8.61
C ASN A 125 -24.57 13.20 7.48
N LEU A 126 -24.35 11.88 7.38
CA LEU A 126 -23.57 11.30 6.27
C LEU A 126 -24.46 10.89 5.09
N ALA A 127 -25.76 10.64 5.34
CA ALA A 127 -26.74 10.33 4.30
C ALA A 127 -27.20 11.56 3.48
N SER A 128 -26.89 12.78 3.93
CA SER A 128 -27.29 14.03 3.27
C SER A 128 -26.30 14.56 2.22
N THR A 129 -25.19 13.85 1.97
CA THR A 129 -24.21 14.24 0.93
C THR A 129 -24.21 13.28 -0.26
N VAL A 130 -25.34 12.61 -0.51
CA VAL A 130 -25.59 11.96 -1.80
C VAL A 130 -25.90 13.07 -2.81
N CYS A 131 -25.05 13.16 -3.84
CA CYS A 131 -25.12 14.13 -4.93
C CYS A 131 -26.55 14.33 -5.48
N PRO A 132 -26.95 15.58 -5.83
CA PRO A 132 -28.07 15.80 -6.76
C PRO A 132 -27.71 15.29 -8.18
N PRO A 133 -28.73 15.04 -9.04
CA PRO A 133 -28.59 14.33 -10.31
C PRO A 133 -27.67 15.01 -11.34
#